data_AF-A0AAE8P8Z3-F1
#
_entry.id   AF-A0AAE8P8Z3-F1
#
_cell.length_a   1.000
_cell.length_b   1.000
_cell.length_c   1.000
_cell.angle_alpha   90.00
_cell.angle_beta   90.00
_cell.angle_gamma   90.00
#
_symmetry.space_group_name_H-M   'P 1'
#
loop_
_entity.id
_entity.type
_entity.pdbx_description
1 polymer ?
#
loop_
_entity_poly.entity_id
_entity_poly.type
_entity_poly.pdbx_seq_one_letter_code
_entity_poly.pdbx_strand_id
1 'polypeptide(L)'
;MYCGASLADGISPFLKVYIINESNTDMVVGYIGEGSSAELASLWQSPFEDKAMGSLLGSISEAASSFASIVQNLSGLTSKSRFNSTLIWEGQQPPEFNLVLDFLATSNAKIEVNDAITTLLKMASPELNDVAPMGRIPETVTINIGRNVLLTGVVIKSVSYQLDAPRTPEGYFTHNTVTLQCSGNTSINRSNISSVFV
;
A
#
# COMPACT_ATOMS: atom_id res chain seq x y z
N MET A 1 7.17 -3.51 23.80
CA MET A 1 7.05 -4.96 23.96
C MET A 1 7.61 -5.66 22.73
N TYR A 2 8.38 -6.74 22.91
CA TYR A 2 8.87 -7.57 21.80
C TYR A 2 8.02 -8.84 21.73
N CYS A 3 7.43 -9.11 20.57
CA CYS A 3 6.51 -10.23 20.37
C CYS A 3 6.63 -10.78 18.94
N GLY A 4 6.15 -12.01 18.73
CA GLY A 4 6.30 -12.70 17.46
C GLY A 4 7.39 -13.78 17.46
N ALA A 5 7.94 -14.06 16.28
CA ALA A 5 8.95 -15.07 16.04
C ALA A 5 10.21 -14.88 16.91
N SER A 6 10.66 -15.98 17.53
CA SER A 6 11.89 -16.00 18.33
C SER A 6 13.13 -15.81 17.45
N LEU A 7 14.19 -15.22 18.01
CA LEU A 7 15.49 -15.12 17.33
C LEU A 7 16.23 -16.47 17.27
N ALA A 8 15.90 -17.42 18.15
CA ALA A 8 16.58 -18.72 18.28
C ALA A 8 15.85 -19.88 17.57
N ASP A 9 14.88 -19.56 16.70
CA ASP A 9 14.05 -20.54 15.96
C ASP A 9 14.79 -21.32 14.86
N GLY A 10 16.04 -20.95 14.53
CA GLY A 10 16.81 -21.56 13.44
C GLY A 10 16.33 -21.18 12.04
N ILE A 11 15.37 -20.26 11.92
CA ILE A 11 14.82 -19.80 10.64
C ILE A 11 15.65 -18.62 10.14
N SER A 12 15.91 -18.61 8.84
CA SER A 12 16.68 -17.57 8.16
C SER A 12 16.11 -16.17 8.47
N PRO A 13 16.95 -15.19 8.86
CA PRO A 13 16.49 -13.83 9.12
C PRO A 13 15.96 -13.12 7.85
N PHE A 14 16.29 -13.63 6.66
CA PHE A 14 15.79 -13.12 5.39
C PHE A 14 14.32 -13.50 5.13
N LEU A 15 13.78 -14.46 5.87
CA LEU A 15 12.37 -14.84 5.83
C LEU A 15 11.54 -14.11 6.90
N LYS A 16 12.18 -13.27 7.72
CA LYS A 16 11.53 -12.55 8.81
C LYS A 16 11.18 -11.13 8.40
N VAL A 17 10.06 -10.67 8.90
CA VAL A 17 9.62 -9.28 8.83
C VAL A 17 9.68 -8.70 10.23
N TYR A 18 10.31 -7.54 10.36
CA TYR A 18 10.34 -6.75 11.59
C TYR A 18 9.45 -5.54 11.41
N ILE A 19 8.41 -5.42 12.23
CA ILE A 19 7.53 -4.26 12.28
C ILE A 19 7.82 -3.53 13.57
N ILE A 20 8.28 -2.30 13.45
CA ILE A 20 8.73 -1.48 14.57
C ILE A 20 7.89 -0.22 14.56
N ASN A 21 7.31 0.12 15.71
CA ASN A 21 6.61 1.38 15.86
C ASN A 21 7.60 2.56 15.81
N GLU A 22 7.19 3.75 15.35
CA GLU A 22 8.05 4.95 15.28
C GLU A 22 8.61 5.34 16.66
N SER A 23 7.82 5.20 17.73
CA SER A 23 8.27 5.40 19.13
C SER A 23 9.24 4.32 19.61
N ASN A 24 9.53 3.30 18.81
CA ASN A 24 10.43 2.18 19.09
C ASN A 24 10.10 1.44 20.41
N THR A 25 8.84 1.53 20.84
CA THR A 25 8.33 0.91 22.07
C THR A 25 7.96 -0.53 21.83
N ASP A 26 7.28 -0.80 20.71
CA ASP A 26 6.73 -2.10 20.35
C ASP A 26 7.33 -2.62 19.03
N MET A 27 7.69 -3.91 19.03
CA MET A 27 8.24 -4.62 17.89
C MET A 27 7.55 -5.96 17.73
N VAL A 28 7.11 -6.23 16.51
CA VAL A 28 6.50 -7.49 16.09
C VAL A 28 7.39 -8.15 15.04
N VAL A 29 7.68 -9.43 15.21
CA VAL A 29 8.44 -10.22 14.24
C VAL A 29 7.55 -11.33 13.67
N GLY A 30 7.34 -11.34 12.36
CA GLY A 30 6.56 -12.39 11.67
C GLY A 30 7.39 -13.10 10.60
N TYR A 31 6.98 -14.29 10.19
CA TYR A 31 7.52 -14.94 9.00
C TYR A 31 6.78 -14.44 7.78
N ILE A 32 7.48 -14.16 6.67
CA ILE A 32 6.80 -13.77 5.43
C ILE A 32 6.05 -14.99 4.86
N GLY A 33 4.74 -14.84 4.73
CA GLY A 33 3.85 -15.82 4.14
C GLY A 33 3.71 -15.64 2.63
N GLU A 34 3.18 -16.67 1.98
CA GLU A 34 2.86 -16.63 0.55
C GLU A 34 1.77 -15.57 0.26
N GLY A 35 1.85 -14.92 -0.89
CA GLY A 35 0.91 -13.88 -1.29
C GLY A 35 1.27 -12.46 -0.82
N SER A 36 2.45 -12.28 -0.19
CA SER A 36 3.00 -10.95 0.08
C SER A 36 3.42 -10.27 -1.23
N SER A 37 2.86 -9.11 -1.54
CA SER A 37 3.15 -8.34 -2.75
C SER A 37 3.19 -6.84 -2.47
N ALA A 38 4.10 -6.13 -3.15
CA ALA A 38 4.17 -4.68 -3.11
C ALA A 38 3.96 -4.10 -4.51
N GLU A 39 3.08 -3.10 -4.62
CA GLU A 39 2.75 -2.48 -5.90
C GLU A 39 2.92 -0.96 -5.82
N LEU A 40 3.44 -0.39 -6.90
CA LEU A 40 3.55 1.05 -7.09
C LEU A 40 2.67 1.44 -8.27
N ALA A 41 1.45 1.92 -7.99
CA ALA A 41 0.53 2.36 -9.03
C ALA A 41 0.74 3.85 -9.36
N SER A 42 0.86 4.17 -10.66
CA SER A 42 0.91 5.55 -11.15
C SER A 42 -0.40 5.89 -11.86
N LEU A 43 -1.01 7.02 -11.53
CA LEU A 43 -2.23 7.49 -12.17
C LEU A 43 -1.86 8.26 -13.44
N TRP A 44 -2.24 7.69 -14.58
CA TRP A 44 -2.10 8.33 -15.90
C TRP A 44 -3.49 8.64 -16.43
N GLN A 45 -3.81 9.91 -16.62
CA GLN A 45 -5.05 10.29 -17.30
C GLN A 45 -4.80 10.67 -18.76
N SER A 46 -5.80 10.33 -19.58
CA SER A 46 -5.87 10.79 -20.96
C SER A 46 -6.56 12.16 -20.97
N PRO A 47 -5.94 13.21 -21.54
CA PRO A 47 -6.50 14.57 -21.53
C PRO A 47 -7.80 14.78 -22.33
N PHE A 48 -8.45 13.70 -22.78
CA PHE A 48 -9.61 13.75 -23.67
C PHE A 48 -10.89 13.15 -23.09
N GLU A 49 -10.86 12.50 -21.92
CA GLU A 49 -12.07 11.94 -21.30
C GLU A 49 -13.06 13.05 -20.89
N ASP A 50 -12.56 14.21 -20.44
CA ASP A 50 -13.39 15.33 -19.95
C ASP A 50 -13.77 16.38 -21.01
N LYS A 51 -13.19 16.32 -22.22
CA LYS A 51 -13.48 17.28 -23.31
C LYS A 51 -14.44 16.75 -24.37
N ALA A 52 -14.82 15.48 -24.32
CA ALA A 52 -15.70 14.86 -25.32
C ALA A 52 -17.20 15.19 -25.15
N MET A 53 -17.63 15.78 -24.02
CA MET A 53 -19.06 16.04 -23.75
C MET A 53 -19.50 17.51 -23.69
N GLY A 54 -18.59 18.49 -23.79
CA GLY A 54 -18.91 19.91 -23.52
C GLY A 54 -18.70 20.93 -24.65
N SER A 55 -18.13 20.56 -25.80
CA SER A 55 -17.62 21.56 -26.78
C SER A 55 -18.18 21.45 -28.21
N LEU A 56 -18.91 20.39 -28.57
CA LEU A 56 -19.34 20.17 -29.96
C LEU A 56 -20.59 20.96 -30.40
N LEU A 57 -21.19 21.79 -29.53
CA LEU A 57 -22.41 22.53 -29.87
C LEU A 57 -22.22 24.07 -29.91
N GLY A 58 -21.10 24.60 -29.41
CA GLY A 58 -20.87 26.03 -29.27
C GLY A 58 -20.15 26.73 -30.43
N SER A 59 -19.47 25.98 -31.31
CA SER A 59 -18.60 26.56 -32.36
C SER A 59 -19.15 26.43 -33.79
N ILE A 60 -20.36 25.90 -33.97
CA ILE A 60 -20.94 25.63 -35.30
C ILE A 60 -21.72 26.87 -35.85
N SER A 61 -21.96 27.92 -35.05
CA SER A 61 -22.77 29.06 -35.51
C SER A 61 -22.01 30.24 -36.16
N GLU A 62 -20.67 30.27 -36.12
CA GLU A 62 -19.89 31.39 -36.72
C GLU A 62 -19.02 30.98 -37.92
N ALA A 63 -18.80 29.70 -38.18
CA ALA A 63 -18.02 29.21 -39.35
C ALA A 63 -18.89 28.93 -40.59
N ALA A 64 -20.12 29.47 -40.63
CA ALA A 64 -21.10 29.22 -41.67
C ALA A 64 -20.96 30.12 -42.93
N SER A 65 -19.92 30.95 -43.04
CA SER A 65 -19.86 31.98 -44.11
C SER A 65 -18.54 32.11 -44.86
N SER A 66 -17.67 31.10 -44.82
CA SER A 66 -16.50 31.10 -45.71
C SER A 66 -16.14 29.68 -46.16
N PHE A 67 -16.79 29.25 -47.26
CA PHE A 67 -16.15 28.60 -48.43
C PHE A 67 -14.86 27.81 -48.14
N ALA A 68 -14.67 26.52 -48.45
CA ALA A 68 -15.32 25.60 -49.38
C ALA A 68 -14.60 24.25 -49.13
N SER A 69 -15.26 23.17 -48.72
CA SER A 69 -15.69 22.04 -49.58
C SER A 69 -14.69 21.45 -50.60
N ILE A 70 -13.41 21.83 -50.59
CA ILE A 70 -12.35 21.30 -51.47
C ILE A 70 -11.05 21.39 -50.66
N VAL A 71 -10.68 20.43 -49.81
CA VAL A 71 -9.75 19.34 -50.12
C VAL A 71 -9.95 18.27 -49.04
N GLN A 72 -11.00 17.46 -49.16
CA GLN A 72 -11.23 16.30 -48.28
C GLN A 72 -10.92 14.95 -48.92
N ASN A 73 -10.38 14.92 -50.16
CA ASN A 73 -10.13 13.68 -50.90
C ASN A 73 -8.76 13.62 -51.60
N LEU A 74 -7.71 14.20 -51.01
CA LEU A 74 -6.35 14.11 -51.57
C LEU A 74 -5.26 14.21 -50.49
N SER A 75 -5.32 13.35 -49.49
CA SER A 75 -4.15 12.63 -49.00
C SER A 75 -4.60 11.66 -47.92
N GLY A 76 -4.27 10.38 -48.07
CA GLY A 76 -4.33 9.37 -47.02
C GLY A 76 -3.30 9.63 -45.93
N LEU A 77 -3.18 10.88 -45.47
CA LEU A 77 -2.37 11.29 -44.35
C LEU A 77 -3.30 11.41 -43.16
N THR A 78 -3.44 10.31 -42.44
CA THR A 78 -3.89 10.36 -41.06
C THR A 78 -2.90 11.25 -40.31
N SER A 79 -3.22 12.53 -40.15
CA SER A 79 -2.58 13.38 -39.14
C SER A 79 -3.10 12.94 -37.76
N LYS A 80 -2.90 11.66 -37.42
CA LYS A 80 -2.95 11.16 -36.05
C LYS A 80 -1.70 11.68 -35.38
N SER A 81 -1.82 12.94 -34.99
CA SER A 81 -0.84 13.74 -34.29
C SER A 81 -0.17 12.94 -33.19
N ARG A 82 1.17 12.85 -33.19
CA ARG A 82 1.95 12.32 -32.05
C ARG A 82 1.73 13.13 -30.76
N PHE A 83 1.12 14.31 -30.86
CA PHE A 83 0.60 15.12 -29.76
C PHE A 83 -0.69 14.55 -29.14
N ASN A 84 -1.26 13.48 -29.71
CA ASN A 84 -2.53 12.84 -29.32
C ASN A 84 -2.30 11.55 -28.50
N SER A 85 -1.12 11.36 -27.91
CA SER A 85 -0.77 10.14 -27.16
C SER A 85 0.19 10.35 -25.99
N THR A 86 0.38 11.59 -25.55
CA THR A 86 1.11 11.87 -24.31
C THR A 86 0.13 11.75 -23.15
N LEU A 87 0.28 10.70 -22.36
CA LEU A 87 -0.37 10.61 -21.05
C LEU A 87 0.12 11.77 -20.19
N ILE A 88 -0.80 12.48 -19.54
CA ILE A 88 -0.45 13.50 -18.57
C ILE A 88 -0.39 12.82 -17.21
N TRP A 89 0.74 12.99 -16.52
CA TRP A 89 0.86 12.52 -15.14
C TRP A 89 0.09 13.48 -14.23
N GLU A 90 -0.93 12.98 -13.53
CA GLU A 90 -1.75 13.78 -12.62
C GLU A 90 -1.32 13.64 -11.15
N GLY A 91 -0.54 12.61 -10.86
CA GLY A 91 -0.14 12.30 -9.51
C GLY A 91 0.24 10.84 -9.36
N GLN A 92 0.66 10.51 -8.15
CA GLN A 92 0.97 9.15 -7.75
C GLN A 92 0.26 8.91 -6.42
N GLN A 93 -0.53 7.83 -6.35
CA GLN A 93 -1.04 7.39 -5.06
C GLN A 93 0.11 6.87 -4.21
N PRO A 94 0.07 7.05 -2.88
CA PRO A 94 1.00 6.36 -2.01
C PRO A 94 0.94 4.85 -2.30
N PRO A 95 2.09 4.17 -2.36
CA PRO A 95 2.10 2.73 -2.63
C PRO A 95 1.33 2.00 -1.55
N GLU A 96 0.47 1.09 -2.00
CA GLU A 96 -0.24 0.14 -1.17
C GLU A 96 0.35 -1.24 -1.40
N PHE A 97 0.48 -2.00 -0.32
CA PHE A 97 1.02 -3.35 -0.38
C PHE A 97 0.36 -4.24 0.64
N ASN A 98 0.28 -5.52 0.27
CA ASN A 98 -0.28 -6.56 1.11
C ASN A 98 0.87 -7.40 1.66
N LEU A 99 0.94 -7.50 2.98
CA LEU A 99 1.94 -8.30 3.66
C LEU A 99 1.25 -9.43 4.41
N VAL A 100 1.58 -10.65 4.04
CA VAL A 100 1.10 -11.85 4.74
C VAL A 100 2.18 -12.28 5.71
N LEU A 101 1.82 -12.39 6.99
CA LEU A 101 2.69 -12.82 8.06
C LEU A 101 2.17 -14.12 8.66
N ASP A 102 3.01 -15.14 8.66
CA ASP A 102 2.73 -16.38 9.38
C ASP A 102 3.35 -16.29 10.77
N PHE A 103 2.53 -16.54 11.80
CA PHE A 103 2.97 -16.70 13.17
C PHE A 103 2.87 -18.18 13.54
N LEU A 104 3.93 -18.68 14.17
CA LEU A 104 4.00 -20.05 14.66
C LEU A 104 4.70 -20.05 16.02
N ALA A 105 4.04 -20.67 17.00
CA ALA A 105 4.54 -20.80 18.35
C ALA A 105 5.56 -21.94 18.44
N THR A 106 6.79 -21.62 18.83
CA THR A 106 7.85 -22.60 19.12
C THR A 106 7.96 -22.87 20.62
N SER A 107 7.91 -21.83 21.45
CA SER A 107 8.04 -21.95 22.92
C SER A 107 6.81 -21.45 23.65
N ASN A 108 6.39 -20.20 23.40
CA ASN A 108 5.28 -19.59 24.09
C ASN A 108 4.25 -18.99 23.12
N ALA A 109 3.13 -19.69 22.94
CA ALA A 109 2.05 -19.29 22.05
C ALA A 109 1.45 -17.92 22.39
N LYS A 110 1.42 -17.54 23.68
CA LYS A 110 0.90 -16.25 24.09
C LYS A 110 1.74 -15.10 23.54
N ILE A 111 3.05 -15.13 23.75
CA ILE A 111 3.96 -14.05 23.36
C ILE A 111 4.22 -14.05 21.85
N GLU A 112 4.35 -15.24 21.27
CA GLU A 112 4.77 -15.41 19.87
C GLU A 112 3.61 -15.21 18.88
N VAL A 113 2.37 -15.50 19.27
CA VAL A 113 1.21 -15.41 18.35
C VAL A 113 0.20 -14.38 18.85
N ASN A 114 -0.40 -14.60 20.03
CA ASN A 114 -1.51 -13.76 20.48
C ASN A 114 -1.10 -12.31 20.78
N ASP A 115 0.01 -12.11 21.49
CA ASP A 115 0.50 -10.78 21.83
C ASP A 115 1.03 -10.07 20.56
N ALA A 116 1.57 -10.82 19.60
CA ALA A 116 1.96 -10.28 18.29
C ALA A 116 0.74 -9.74 17.52
N ILE A 117 -0.33 -10.54 17.39
CA ILE A 117 -1.59 -10.12 16.75
C ILE A 117 -2.18 -8.91 17.48
N THR A 118 -2.22 -8.97 18.81
CA THR A 118 -2.76 -7.87 19.63
C THR A 118 -1.96 -6.58 19.44
N THR A 119 -0.64 -6.68 19.34
CA THR A 119 0.23 -5.52 19.13
C THR A 119 0.04 -4.94 17.73
N LEU A 120 -0.10 -5.77 16.69
CA LEU A 120 -0.44 -5.29 15.34
C LEU A 120 -1.80 -4.58 15.30
N LEU A 121 -2.80 -5.12 16.00
CA LEU A 121 -4.11 -4.48 16.13
C LEU A 121 -4.01 -3.12 16.84
N LYS A 122 -3.20 -3.03 17.90
CA LYS A 122 -2.93 -1.76 18.59
C LYS A 122 -2.24 -0.73 17.69
N MET A 123 -1.27 -1.16 16.89
CA MET A 123 -0.59 -0.28 15.92
C MET A 123 -1.54 0.23 14.83
N ALA A 124 -2.54 -0.56 14.44
CA ALA A 124 -3.54 -0.16 13.45
C ALA A 124 -4.65 0.74 14.04
N SER A 125 -4.93 0.63 15.34
CA SER A 125 -6.01 1.40 15.98
C SER A 125 -5.57 2.82 16.33
N PRO A 126 -6.35 3.86 15.95
CA PRO A 126 -6.11 5.22 16.44
C PRO A 126 -6.47 5.34 17.92
N GLU A 127 -5.72 6.18 18.63
CA GLU A 127 -6.10 6.62 19.99
C GLU A 127 -7.19 7.70 19.86
N LEU A 128 -8.43 7.32 20.16
CA LEU A 128 -9.54 8.25 20.30
C LEU A 128 -9.53 8.81 21.71
N ASN A 129 -9.41 10.14 21.83
CA ASN A 129 -9.53 10.81 23.12
C ASN A 129 -11.00 11.18 23.32
N ASP A 130 -11.66 10.57 24.31
CA ASP A 130 -13.08 10.84 24.64
C ASP A 130 -13.36 12.31 25.05
N VAL A 131 -12.30 13.10 25.33
CA VAL A 131 -12.42 14.47 25.87
C VAL A 131 -12.09 15.56 24.85
N ALA A 132 -11.38 15.25 23.76
CA ALA A 132 -10.98 16.24 22.75
C ALA A 132 -11.40 15.79 21.34
N PRO A 133 -12.18 16.60 20.59
CA PRO A 133 -12.72 16.23 19.27
C PRO A 133 -11.66 16.09 18.15
N MET A 134 -10.38 16.20 18.47
CA MET A 134 -9.26 16.03 17.55
C MET A 134 -8.58 14.69 17.85
N GLY A 135 -8.98 13.64 17.12
CA GLY A 135 -8.34 12.33 17.20
C GLY A 135 -6.90 12.37 16.70
N ARG A 136 -6.02 11.59 17.33
CA ARG A 136 -4.63 11.46 16.89
C ARG A 136 -4.59 10.46 15.73
N ILE A 137 -3.93 10.83 14.64
CA ILE A 137 -3.67 9.92 13.51
C ILE A 137 -2.88 8.72 14.06
N PRO A 138 -3.18 7.47 13.62
CA PRO A 138 -2.40 6.29 13.98
C PRO A 138 -0.91 6.52 13.78
N GLU A 139 -0.11 5.93 14.68
CA GLU A 139 1.33 6.04 14.61
C GLU A 139 1.88 5.33 13.36
N THR A 140 2.96 5.87 12.79
CA THR A 140 3.59 5.23 11.64
C THR A 140 4.49 4.09 12.09
N VAL A 141 4.66 3.09 11.23
CA VAL A 141 5.52 1.93 11.47
C VAL A 141 6.65 1.89 10.45
N THR A 142 7.77 1.37 10.89
CA THR A 142 8.89 0.96 10.04
C THR A 142 8.83 -0.55 9.86
N ILE A 143 8.79 -1.00 8.61
CA ILE A 143 8.73 -2.41 8.23
C ILE A 143 10.03 -2.78 7.53
N ASN A 144 10.74 -3.75 8.10
CA ASN A 144 11.93 -4.33 7.49
C ASN A 144 11.60 -5.77 7.06
N ILE A 145 11.59 -6.00 5.76
CA ILE A 145 11.30 -7.30 5.15
C ILE A 145 12.62 -7.93 4.72
N GLY A 146 12.96 -9.07 5.35
CA GLY A 146 14.08 -9.89 4.95
C GLY A 146 15.43 -9.17 4.92
N ARG A 147 15.60 -8.07 5.67
CA ARG A 147 16.79 -7.20 5.69
C ARG A 147 17.15 -6.51 4.37
N ASN A 148 16.36 -6.69 3.32
CA ASN A 148 16.62 -6.15 1.98
C ASN A 148 15.63 -5.04 1.59
N VAL A 149 14.48 -4.96 2.27
CA VAL A 149 13.48 -3.94 1.99
C VAL A 149 13.14 -3.24 3.29
N LEU A 150 13.42 -1.94 3.34
CA LEU A 150 13.16 -1.10 4.50
C LEU A 150 12.15 -0.03 4.12
N LEU A 151 10.92 -0.17 4.62
CA LEU A 151 9.84 0.76 4.42
C LEU A 151 9.63 1.57 5.69
N THR A 152 9.89 2.86 5.64
CA THR A 152 9.67 3.79 6.75
C THR A 152 8.42 4.63 6.52
N GLY A 153 7.78 5.07 7.61
CA GLY A 153 6.60 5.93 7.53
C GLY A 153 5.37 5.25 6.90
N VAL A 154 5.19 3.97 7.17
CA VAL A 154 4.06 3.18 6.69
C VAL A 154 2.92 3.25 7.70
N VAL A 155 1.67 3.27 7.23
CA VAL A 155 0.47 3.17 8.06
C VAL A 155 -0.20 1.81 7.77
N ILE A 156 -0.56 1.09 8.82
CA ILE A 156 -1.33 -0.15 8.73
C ILE A 156 -2.81 0.23 8.62
N LYS A 157 -3.46 -0.11 7.50
CA LYS A 157 -4.88 0.20 7.26
C LYS A 157 -5.80 -0.87 7.83
N SER A 158 -5.41 -2.12 7.70
CA SER A 158 -6.21 -3.25 8.18
C SER A 158 -5.35 -4.43 8.57
N VAL A 159 -5.78 -5.13 9.62
CA VAL A 159 -5.19 -6.38 10.10
C VAL A 159 -6.28 -7.45 10.08
N SER A 160 -6.06 -8.51 9.33
CA SER A 160 -6.94 -9.68 9.28
C SER A 160 -6.21 -10.90 9.82
N TYR A 161 -6.86 -11.70 10.66
CA TYR A 161 -6.30 -12.93 11.23
C TYR A 161 -7.38 -14.01 11.29
N GLN A 162 -6.96 -15.27 11.32
CA GLN A 162 -7.87 -16.42 11.30
C GLN A 162 -8.39 -16.73 12.70
N LEU A 163 -9.71 -16.88 12.86
CA LEU A 163 -10.33 -17.17 14.16
C LEU A 163 -10.43 -18.67 14.46
N ASP A 164 -10.42 -19.49 13.43
CA ASP A 164 -10.51 -20.94 13.45
C ASP A 164 -9.15 -21.63 13.65
N ALA A 165 -8.08 -20.85 13.75
CA ALA A 165 -6.75 -21.38 13.88
C ALA A 165 -6.57 -22.23 15.17
N PRO A 166 -5.75 -23.29 15.14
CA PRO A 166 -5.60 -24.22 16.26
C PRO A 166 -5.17 -23.52 17.55
N ARG A 167 -5.68 -24.02 18.69
CA ARG A 167 -5.46 -23.41 20.00
C ARG A 167 -4.83 -24.37 21.00
N THR A 168 -4.03 -23.82 21.90
CA THR A 168 -3.56 -24.52 23.10
C THR A 168 -4.74 -24.80 24.05
N PRO A 169 -4.59 -25.70 25.02
CA PRO A 169 -5.60 -25.91 26.07
C PRO A 169 -5.94 -24.64 26.86
N GLU A 170 -5.04 -23.67 26.89
CA GLU A 170 -5.22 -22.35 27.53
C GLU A 170 -5.98 -21.35 26.65
N GLY A 171 -6.25 -21.70 25.38
CA GLY A 171 -7.01 -20.88 24.43
C GLY A 171 -6.18 -19.94 23.56
N TYR A 172 -4.85 -20.01 23.60
CA TYR A 172 -3.96 -19.22 22.72
C TYR A 172 -3.78 -19.89 21.37
N PHE A 173 -3.62 -19.12 20.29
CA PHE A 173 -3.37 -19.63 18.96
C PHE A 173 -1.95 -20.21 18.88
N THR A 174 -1.81 -21.43 18.37
CA THR A 174 -0.48 -22.04 18.14
C THR A 174 0.12 -21.64 16.80
N HIS A 175 -0.74 -21.39 15.81
CA HIS A 175 -0.39 -20.90 14.49
C HIS A 175 -1.47 -19.94 14.02
N ASN A 176 -1.10 -18.89 13.28
CA ASN A 176 -2.07 -18.01 12.64
C ASN A 176 -1.43 -17.29 11.44
N THR A 177 -2.16 -17.18 10.34
CA THR A 177 -1.78 -16.33 9.20
C THR A 177 -2.49 -14.99 9.31
N VAL A 178 -1.71 -13.92 9.34
CA VAL A 178 -2.16 -12.54 9.46
C VAL A 178 -1.90 -11.80 8.17
N THR A 179 -2.92 -11.20 7.59
CA THR A 179 -2.80 -10.35 6.40
C THR A 179 -2.89 -8.88 6.81
N LEU A 180 -1.87 -8.11 6.45
CA LEU A 180 -1.77 -6.69 6.65
C LEU A 180 -1.94 -5.96 5.32
N GLN A 181 -2.81 -4.95 5.31
CA GLN A 181 -2.84 -3.97 4.23
C GLN A 181 -2.15 -2.71 4.73
N CYS A 182 -1.08 -2.33 4.03
CA CYS A 182 -0.21 -1.25 4.42
C CYS A 182 -0.18 -0.18 3.32
N SER A 183 -0.06 1.07 3.73
CA SER A 183 0.05 2.20 2.81
C SER A 183 1.20 3.10 3.24
N GLY A 184 1.97 3.58 2.27
CA GLY A 184 2.87 4.71 2.51
C GLY A 184 2.07 5.94 2.96
N ASN A 185 2.65 6.77 3.83
CA ASN A 185 2.07 8.06 4.21
C ASN A 185 2.17 9.10 3.07
N THR A 186 3.21 9.02 2.24
CA THR A 186 3.47 9.96 1.15
C THR A 186 3.79 9.24 -0.16
N SER A 187 3.57 9.92 -1.29
CA SER A 187 3.98 9.43 -2.59
C SER A 187 5.51 9.33 -2.67
N ILE A 188 6.03 8.17 -3.09
CA ILE A 188 7.47 7.96 -3.24
C ILE A 188 7.98 8.70 -4.47
N ASN A 189 8.94 9.61 -4.28
CA ASN A 189 9.65 10.25 -5.38
C ASN A 189 10.62 9.26 -6.04
N ARG A 190 10.85 9.40 -7.35
CA ARG A 190 11.84 8.63 -8.12
C ARG A 190 13.22 8.59 -7.45
N SER A 191 13.67 9.68 -6.85
CA SER A 191 14.96 9.76 -6.16
C SER A 191 15.02 8.95 -4.85
N ASN A 192 13.88 8.63 -4.26
CA ASN A 192 13.78 7.89 -3.00
C ASN A 192 13.48 6.39 -3.19
N ILE A 193 13.30 5.92 -4.43
CA ILE A 193 13.02 4.49 -4.67
C ILE A 193 14.22 3.62 -4.29
N SER A 194 15.45 4.14 -4.43
CA SER A 194 16.68 3.42 -4.06
C SER A 194 16.89 3.33 -2.54
N SER A 195 16.18 4.10 -1.73
CA SER A 195 16.23 3.98 -0.27
C SER A 195 15.22 2.98 0.30
N VAL A 196 14.29 2.49 -0.53
CA VAL A 196 13.29 1.48 -0.16
C VAL A 196 13.86 0.06 -0.26
N PHE A 197 14.72 -0.18 -1.25
CA PHE A 197 15.44 -1.43 -1.45
C PHE A 197 16.89 -1.23 -1.00
N VAL A 198 17.31 -1.93 0.05
CA VAL A 198 18.66 -1.81 0.67
C VAL A 198 19.44 -3.11 0.48
#